data_AF-A0AAW8MGE0-F1
#
_entry.id   AF-A0AAW8MGE0-F1
#
_cell.length_a   1.000
_cell.length_b   1.000
_cell.length_c   1.000
_cell.angle_alpha   90.00
_cell.angle_beta   90.00
_cell.angle_gamma   90.00
#
_symmetry.space_group_name_H-M   'P 1'
#
loop_
_entity.id
_entity.type
_entity.pdbx_description
1 polymer ?
#
loop_
_entity_poly.entity_id
_entity_poly.type
_entity_poly.pdbx_seq_one_letter_code
_entity_poly.pdbx_strand_id
1 'polypeptide(L)'
;MSFRELVGDLDNTVFDVLGDPVLIEGRPVLGMFSAPWLQPKLGRINTGLREPHLVIRVADAEGVSERQQVVVDLPVHDGGGNYVIVRPEPGGDGLVTLVLRKSP
;
A
#
# COMPACT_ATOMS: atom_id res chain seq x y z
N MET A 1 15.73 12.07 24.04
CA MET A 1 15.06 11.20 23.04
C MET A 1 15.45 9.76 23.30
N SER A 2 14.47 8.88 23.44
CA SER A 2 14.68 7.44 23.45
C SER A 2 14.84 6.90 22.04
N PHE A 3 15.42 5.70 21.89
CA PHE A 3 15.52 5.01 20.61
C PHE A 3 14.14 4.86 19.93
N ARG A 4 13.08 4.60 20.70
CA ARG A 4 11.70 4.48 20.20
C ARG A 4 11.20 5.78 19.58
N GLU A 5 11.51 6.93 20.20
CA GLU A 5 11.11 8.24 19.68
C GLU A 5 11.82 8.52 18.34
N LEU A 6 13.12 8.22 18.24
CA LEU A 6 13.89 8.39 16.99
C LEU A 6 13.37 7.51 15.85
N VAL A 7 12.97 6.26 16.14
CA VAL A 7 12.36 5.38 15.13
C VAL A 7 11.01 5.95 14.67
N GLY A 8 10.19 6.45 15.60
CA GLY A 8 8.92 7.10 15.25
C GLY A 8 9.11 8.33 14.36
N ASP A 9 10.10 9.17 14.65
CA ASP A 9 10.43 10.35 13.84
C ASP A 9 10.94 9.97 12.44
N LEU A 10 11.76 8.91 12.34
CA LEU A 10 12.23 8.36 11.08
C LEU A 10 11.05 7.88 10.23
N ASP A 11 10.18 7.02 10.79
CA ASP A 11 9.02 6.48 10.08
C ASP A 11 8.13 7.62 9.61
N ASN A 12 7.82 8.59 10.49
CA ASN A 12 7.08 9.81 10.18
C ASN A 12 7.62 10.51 8.94
N THR A 13 8.93 10.79 8.93
CA THR A 13 9.59 11.45 7.81
C THR A 13 9.56 10.63 6.53
N VAL A 14 9.77 9.31 6.61
CA VAL A 14 9.81 8.44 5.44
C VAL A 14 8.47 8.41 4.71
N PHE A 15 7.35 8.22 5.42
CA PHE A 15 6.05 8.20 4.73
C PHE A 15 5.59 9.58 4.30
N ASP A 16 5.93 10.65 5.04
CA ASP A 16 5.59 12.01 4.63
C ASP A 16 6.24 12.38 3.28
N VAL A 17 7.48 11.92 3.06
CA VAL A 17 8.25 12.25 1.85
C VAL A 17 8.05 11.23 0.72
N LEU A 18 7.92 9.94 1.03
CA LEU A 18 7.93 8.85 0.06
C LEU A 18 6.62 8.06 -0.02
N GLY A 19 5.63 8.40 0.81
CA GLY A 19 4.33 7.74 0.81
C GLY A 19 3.48 8.17 -0.39
N ASP A 20 2.85 7.18 -1.02
CA ASP A 20 1.80 7.40 -1.99
C ASP A 20 0.49 7.76 -1.27
N PRO A 21 -0.23 8.81 -1.73
CA PRO A 21 -1.52 9.19 -1.18
C PRO A 21 -2.60 8.18 -1.57
N VAL A 22 -3.30 7.66 -0.56
CA VAL A 22 -4.36 6.67 -0.74
C VAL A 22 -5.57 7.03 0.12
N LEU A 23 -6.78 6.74 -0.37
CA LEU A 23 -8.02 6.85 0.38
C LEU A 23 -8.58 5.45 0.65
N ILE A 24 -8.66 5.04 1.92
CA ILE A 24 -9.32 3.80 2.33
C ILE A 24 -10.71 4.15 2.87
N GLU A 25 -11.78 3.78 2.18
CA GLU A 25 -13.16 4.21 2.54
C GLU A 25 -13.28 5.74 2.76
N GLY A 26 -12.56 6.52 1.95
CA GLY A 26 -12.51 7.98 2.06
C GLY A 26 -11.59 8.53 3.16
N ARG A 27 -10.95 7.67 3.96
CA ARG A 27 -9.93 8.08 4.95
C ARG A 27 -8.56 8.21 4.28
N PRO A 28 -7.90 9.38 4.37
CA PRO A 28 -6.56 9.57 3.81
C PRO A 28 -5.53 8.78 4.61
N VAL A 29 -4.71 8.02 3.90
CA VAL A 29 -3.60 7.22 4.41
C VAL A 29 -2.42 7.36 3.47
N LEU A 30 -1.21 7.43 4.04
CA LEU A 30 0.03 7.34 3.26
C LEU A 30 0.53 5.90 3.29
N GLY A 31 0.85 5.36 2.13
CA GLY A 31 1.38 4.00 2.03
C GLY A 31 2.29 3.84 0.83
N MET A 32 2.95 2.70 0.72
CA MET A 32 3.80 2.40 -0.44
C MET A 32 3.04 1.46 -1.36
N PHE A 33 2.61 1.98 -2.51
CA PHE A 33 1.88 1.22 -3.51
C PHE A 33 2.82 0.50 -4.48
N SER A 34 2.52 -0.75 -4.78
CA SER A 34 3.27 -1.55 -5.74
C SER A 34 2.33 -2.30 -6.67
N ALA A 35 2.45 -2.00 -7.97
CA ALA A 35 1.73 -2.64 -9.06
C ALA A 35 2.67 -3.55 -9.88
N PRO A 36 2.85 -4.82 -9.51
CA PRO A 36 3.88 -5.70 -10.09
C PRO A 36 3.72 -6.03 -11.58
N TRP A 37 2.57 -5.72 -12.20
CA TRP A 37 2.35 -5.91 -13.64
C TRP A 37 2.98 -4.82 -14.53
N LEU A 38 3.56 -3.76 -13.94
CA LEU A 38 4.30 -2.71 -14.64
C LEU A 38 5.79 -3.05 -14.89
N GLN A 39 6.28 -4.20 -14.42
CA GLN A 39 7.67 -4.61 -14.64
C GLN A 39 7.97 -4.94 -16.12
N PRO A 40 9.15 -4.57 -16.64
CA PRO A 40 9.53 -4.84 -18.03
C PRO A 40 9.53 -6.34 -18.32
N LYS A 41 8.89 -6.73 -19.43
CA LYS A 41 8.74 -8.11 -19.92
C LYS A 41 10.05 -8.69 -20.48
N LEU A 42 11.16 -8.61 -19.74
CA LEU A 42 12.44 -9.19 -20.15
C LEU A 42 12.46 -10.68 -19.75
N GLY A 43 12.31 -11.55 -20.74
CA GLY A 43 12.14 -12.98 -20.55
C GLY A 43 10.69 -13.32 -20.21
N ARG A 44 10.04 -14.13 -21.06
CA ARG A 44 8.65 -14.59 -20.85
C ARG A 44 8.59 -15.51 -19.64
N ILE A 45 8.44 -14.95 -18.44
CA ILE A 45 7.85 -15.69 -17.33
C ILE A 45 6.42 -15.21 -17.20
N ASN A 46 5.51 -16.03 -17.71
CA ASN A 46 4.07 -15.86 -17.60
C ASN A 46 3.65 -16.21 -16.15
N THR A 47 4.21 -15.53 -15.13
CA THR A 47 3.71 -15.68 -13.75
C THR A 47 2.42 -14.89 -13.66
N GLY A 48 1.33 -15.58 -13.36
CA GLY A 48 -0.03 -15.04 -13.35
C GLY A 48 -0.15 -13.72 -12.60
N LEU A 49 -1.13 -12.93 -13.06
CA LEU A 49 -1.70 -11.73 -12.46
C LEU A 49 -1.23 -11.52 -11.00
N ARG A 50 -0.14 -10.77 -10.80
CA ARG A 50 0.37 -10.50 -9.45
C ARG A 50 -0.52 -9.43 -8.82
N GLU A 51 -1.00 -9.71 -7.61
CA GLU A 51 -1.89 -8.84 -6.86
C GLU A 51 -1.17 -7.52 -6.51
N PRO A 52 -1.80 -6.35 -6.70
CA PRO A 52 -1.26 -5.10 -6.18
C PRO A 52 -1.13 -5.13 -4.67
N HIS A 53 -0.07 -4.51 -4.17
CA HIS A 53 0.16 -4.38 -2.74
C HIS A 53 0.19 -2.91 -2.35
N LEU A 54 -0.34 -2.62 -1.17
CA LEU A 54 -0.20 -1.33 -0.52
C LEU A 54 0.31 -1.56 0.89
N VAL A 55 1.51 -1.08 1.20
CA VAL A 55 2.12 -1.21 2.52
C VAL A 55 1.80 0.03 3.34
N ILE A 56 1.13 -0.14 4.47
CA ILE A 56 0.78 0.96 5.41
C ILE A 56 1.32 0.67 6.80
N ARG A 57 1.35 1.67 7.67
CA ARG A 57 1.70 1.47 9.07
C ARG A 57 0.60 0.75 9.83
N VAL A 58 0.97 0.01 10.87
CA VAL A 58 0.02 -0.66 11.75
C VAL A 58 -0.96 0.32 12.42
N ALA A 59 -0.51 1.55 12.72
CA ALA A 59 -1.35 2.60 13.29
C ALA A 59 -2.47 3.02 12.31
N ASP A 60 -2.17 3.06 11.01
CA ASP A 60 -3.14 3.42 9.97
C ASP A 60 -4.00 2.24 9.52
N ALA A 61 -3.63 1.02 9.92
CA ALA A 61 -4.37 -0.21 9.64
C ALA A 61 -5.54 -0.44 10.62
N GLU A 62 -5.71 0.40 11.64
CA GLU A 62 -6.86 0.30 12.55
C GLU A 62 -8.17 0.49 11.78
N GLY A 63 -9.11 -0.45 11.95
CA GLY A 63 -10.39 -0.44 11.23
C GLY A 63 -10.31 -0.83 9.76
N VAL A 64 -9.13 -1.20 9.26
CA VAL A 64 -8.96 -1.73 7.90
C VAL A 64 -9.41 -3.19 7.84
N SER A 65 -10.24 -3.52 6.86
CA SER A 65 -10.83 -4.85 6.69
C SER A 65 -11.00 -5.22 5.22
N GLU A 66 -11.23 -6.51 4.97
CA GLU A 66 -11.50 -7.02 3.63
C GLU A 66 -12.73 -6.34 3.00
N ARG A 67 -12.74 -6.30 1.67
CA ARG A 67 -13.81 -5.71 0.83
C ARG A 67 -13.94 -4.19 0.89
N GLN A 68 -13.15 -3.50 1.70
CA GLN A 68 -13.09 -2.04 1.68
C GLN A 68 -12.52 -1.50 0.37
N GLN A 69 -13.01 -0.34 -0.06
CA GLN A 69 -12.53 0.37 -1.23
C GLN A 69 -11.26 1.16 -0.91
N VAL A 70 -10.34 1.12 -1.85
CA VAL A 70 -9.04 1.81 -1.79
C VAL A 70 -8.88 2.60 -3.08
N VAL A 71 -8.73 3.91 -2.97
CA VAL A 71 -8.43 4.79 -4.10
C VAL A 71 -6.98 5.21 -4.01
N VAL A 72 -6.17 4.80 -4.97
CA VAL A 72 -4.76 5.18 -5.06
C VAL A 72 -4.69 6.45 -5.92
N ASP A 73 -4.34 7.58 -5.30
CA ASP A 73 -4.28 8.89 -5.94
C ASP A 73 -2.94 9.09 -6.66
N LEU A 74 -2.71 8.23 -7.65
CA LEU A 74 -1.55 8.27 -8.54
C LEU A 74 -2.00 8.38 -10.00
N PRO A 75 -1.14 8.80 -10.93
CA PRO A 75 -1.42 8.70 -12.35
C PRO A 75 -1.77 7.27 -12.76
N VAL A 76 -2.72 7.11 -13.69
CA VAL A 76 -3.15 5.80 -14.19
C VAL A 76 -1.98 5.00 -14.78
N HIS A 77 -0.99 5.69 -15.37
CA HIS A 77 0.23 5.09 -15.90
C HIS A 77 1.11 4.46 -14.83
N ASP A 78 1.06 4.98 -13.60
CA ASP A 78 1.80 4.47 -12.44
C ASP A 78 0.98 3.44 -11.64
N GLY A 79 -0.22 3.12 -12.11
CA GLY A 79 -1.12 2.16 -11.48
C GLY A 79 -2.12 2.78 -10.51
N GLY A 80 -2.37 4.09 -10.57
CA GLY A 80 -3.46 4.71 -9.81
C GLY A 80 -4.85 4.24 -10.24
N GLY A 81 -5.82 4.41 -9.34
CA GLY A 81 -7.23 4.04 -9.57
C GLY A 81 -7.90 3.36 -8.38
N ASN A 82 -9.00 2.66 -8.67
CA ASN A 82 -9.85 2.05 -7.65
C ASN A 82 -9.52 0.58 -7.44
N TYR A 83 -9.40 0.21 -6.17
CA TYR A 83 -9.04 -1.12 -5.70
C TYR A 83 -9.99 -1.55 -4.58
N VAL A 84 -9.98 -2.86 -4.31
CA VAL A 84 -10.65 -3.46 -3.17
C VAL A 84 -9.63 -4.27 -2.37
N ILE A 85 -9.69 -4.17 -1.04
CA ILE A 85 -8.87 -4.99 -0.14
C ILE A 85 -9.32 -6.44 -0.23
N VAL A 86 -8.40 -7.31 -0.63
CA VAL A 86 -8.59 -8.76 -0.60
C VAL A 86 -8.33 -9.28 0.80
N ARG A 87 -7.15 -8.96 1.36
CA ARG A 87 -6.78 -9.30 2.73
C ARG A 87 -5.65 -8.39 3.27
N PRO A 88 -5.64 -8.09 4.57
CA PRO A 88 -4.49 -7.52 5.25
C PRO A 88 -3.51 -8.61 5.71
N GLU A 89 -2.22 -8.38 5.52
CA GLU A 89 -1.12 -9.25 5.94
C GLU A 89 -0.17 -8.47 6.88
N PRO A 90 -0.26 -8.68 8.20
CA PRO A 90 0.65 -8.05 9.16
C PRO A 90 2.08 -8.60 9.04
N GLY A 91 3.07 -7.72 8.86
CA GLY A 91 4.48 -8.12 8.67
C GLY A 91 5.24 -8.40 9.98
N GLY A 92 4.78 -7.84 11.10
CA GLY A 92 5.46 -7.92 12.40
C GLY A 92 6.61 -6.92 12.58
N ASP A 93 6.84 -6.07 11.59
CA ASP A 93 7.83 -4.99 11.53
C ASP A 93 7.22 -3.59 11.77
N GLY A 94 5.95 -3.54 12.19
CA GLY A 94 5.18 -2.29 12.33
C GLY A 94 4.43 -1.89 11.06
N LEU A 95 4.53 -2.69 9.99
CA LEU A 95 3.83 -2.49 8.73
C LEU A 95 2.78 -3.57 8.49
N VAL A 96 1.79 -3.21 7.68
CA VAL A 96 0.73 -4.09 7.21
C VAL A 96 0.67 -3.99 5.70
N THR A 97 0.80 -5.14 5.03
CA THR A 97 0.63 -5.23 3.58
C THR A 97 -0.84 -5.49 3.28
N LEU A 98 -1.48 -4.57 2.57
CA LEU A 98 -2.82 -4.76 2.03
C LEU A 98 -2.70 -5.39 0.64
N VAL A 99 -3.21 -6.61 0.51
CA VAL A 99 -3.36 -7.26 -0.79
C VAL A 99 -4.60 -6.70 -1.46
N LEU A 100 -4.44 -6.15 -2.66
CA LEU A 100 -5.48 -5.44 -3.39
C LEU A 100 -5.89 -6.21 -4.63
N ARG A 101 -7.10 -5.92 -5.11
CA ARG A 101 -7.55 -6.26 -6.47
C ARG A 101 -8.10 -5.03 -7.14
N LYS A 102 -7.90 -4.88 -8.46
CA LYS A 102 -8.47 -3.76 -9.20
C LYS A 102 -9.99 -3.90 -9.23
N SER A 103 -10.71 -2.81 -8.93
CA SER A 103 -12.16 -2.76 -9.09
C SER A 103 -12.52 -2.84 -10.59
N PRO A 104 -13.65 -3.49 -10.95
CA PRO A 104 -14.13 -3.52 -12.33
C PRO A 104 -14.41 -2.12 -12.90
#